data_AF-A0A5K1BNG4-F1
#
_entry.id   AF-A0A5K1BNG4-F1
#
_cell.length_a   1.000
_cell.length_b   1.000
_cell.length_c   1.000
_cell.angle_alpha   90.00
_cell.angle_beta   90.00
_cell.angle_gamma   90.00
#
_symmetry.space_group_name_H-M   'P 1'
#
loop_
_entity.id
_entity.type
_entity.pdbx_description
1 polymer ?
#
loop_
_entity_poly.entity_id
_entity_poly.type
_entity_poly.pdbx_seq_one_letter_code
_entity_poly.pdbx_strand_id
1 'polypeptide(L)'
;VDRRYNHYCEQMQQVVNSFDSVLGIGAALPYTCLAQKAMSRHFRCLRDAIAGQLRTTSELLGEKDVSGLTGITKGETPRLRLLDQTLRQQRAFHQMGMMEQEAWRPQRGLPERSVNILRAWLFEHFLHPYVHPLPSS
;
A
#
# COMPACT_ATOMS: atom_id res chain seq x y z
N VAL A 1 2.74 15.37 8.05
CA VAL A 1 2.22 15.47 6.66
C VAL A 1 2.71 16.75 6.01
N ASP A 2 2.61 17.88 6.71
CA ASP A 2 2.93 19.21 6.16
C ASP A 2 4.38 19.35 5.70
N ARG A 3 5.36 18.84 6.46
CA ARG A 3 6.77 18.84 6.03
C ARG A 3 7.00 18.15 4.67
N ARG A 4 6.30 17.04 4.41
CA ARG A 4 6.41 16.30 3.14
C ARG A 4 5.69 17.03 2.00
N TYR A 5 4.56 17.67 2.30
CA TYR A 5 3.86 18.53 1.35
C TYR A 5 4.69 19.74 0.94
N ASN A 6 5.34 20.42 1.90
CA ASN A 6 6.22 21.55 1.61
C ASN A 6 7.40 21.13 0.73
N HIS A 7 8.05 20.01 1.07
CA HIS A 7 9.13 19.47 0.24
C HIS A 7 8.67 19.13 -1.19
N TYR A 8 7.46 18.58 -1.34
CA TYR A 8 6.86 18.35 -2.65
C TYR A 8 6.65 19.66 -3.44
N CYS A 9 6.13 20.71 -2.79
CA CYS A 9 5.94 22.01 -3.42
C CYS A 9 7.28 22.62 -3.88
N GLU A 10 8.33 22.50 -3.07
CA GLU A 10 9.67 22.96 -3.41
C GLU A 10 10.23 22.22 -4.64
N GLN A 11 10.15 20.89 -4.66
CA GLN A 11 10.58 20.06 -5.80
C GLN A 11 9.79 20.40 -7.06
N MET A 12 8.47 20.56 -6.94
CA MET A 12 7.62 20.93 -8.07
C MET A 12 8.00 22.31 -8.62
N GLN A 13 8.31 23.28 -7.75
CA GLN A 13 8.75 24.60 -8.17
C GLN A 13 10.10 24.54 -8.90
N GLN A 14 11.03 23.69 -8.47
CA GLN A 14 12.29 23.47 -9.17
C GLN A 14 12.06 22.93 -10.59
N VAL A 15 11.13 21.98 -10.76
CA VAL A 15 10.74 21.46 -12.08
C VAL A 15 10.18 22.60 -12.94
N VAL A 16 9.23 23.39 -12.43
CA VAL A 16 8.66 24.53 -13.18
C VAL A 16 9.75 25.51 -13.61
N ASN A 17 10.65 25.90 -12.70
CA ASN A 17 11.74 26.83 -13.00
C ASN A 17 12.70 26.29 -14.06
N SER A 18 12.99 24.98 -14.05
CA SER A 18 13.88 24.37 -15.05
C SER A 18 13.29 24.40 -16.46
N PHE A 19 11.98 24.20 -16.59
CA PHE A 19 11.27 24.31 -17.86
C PHE A 19 11.20 25.78 -18.31
N ASP A 20 10.85 26.68 -17.40
CA ASP A 20 10.73 28.10 -17.71
C ASP A 20 12.07 28.70 -18.17
N SER A 21 13.20 28.23 -17.62
CA SER A 21 14.55 28.64 -18.03
C SER A 21 14.92 28.21 -19.45
N VAL A 22 14.32 27.16 -20.00
CA VAL A 22 14.71 26.57 -21.29
C VAL A 22 13.66 26.87 -22.38
N LEU A 23 12.38 26.82 -22.03
CA LEU A 23 11.25 26.88 -22.96
C LEU A 23 10.37 28.12 -22.75
N GLY A 24 10.67 28.95 -21.75
CA GLY A 24 9.91 30.15 -21.41
C GLY A 24 8.78 29.90 -20.40
N ILE A 25 8.27 31.00 -19.85
CA ILE A 25 7.32 31.01 -18.73
C ILE A 25 6.07 30.17 -19.05
N GLY A 26 5.74 29.24 -18.16
CA GLY A 26 4.54 28.43 -18.24
C GLY A 26 4.71 27.16 -19.07
N ALA A 27 5.90 26.85 -19.57
CA ALA A 27 6.15 25.64 -20.35
C ALA A 27 5.88 24.34 -19.56
N ALA A 28 6.03 24.38 -18.23
CA ALA A 28 5.75 23.23 -17.36
C ALA A 28 4.27 23.00 -17.05
N LEU A 29 3.40 24.00 -17.23
CA LEU A 29 1.98 23.94 -16.83
C LEU A 29 1.22 22.70 -17.34
N PRO A 30 1.27 22.33 -18.64
CA PRO A 30 0.51 21.18 -19.14
C PRO A 30 0.95 19.85 -18.52
N TYR A 31 2.19 19.77 -18.04
CA TYR A 31 2.76 18.56 -17.43
C TYR A 31 2.56 18.52 -15.91
N THR A 32 2.61 19.68 -15.25
CA THR A 32 2.66 19.78 -13.78
C THR A 32 1.31 20.05 -13.13
N CYS A 33 0.37 20.68 -13.84
CA CYS A 33 -0.92 21.10 -13.27
C CYS A 33 -1.72 19.92 -12.68
N LEU A 34 -1.77 18.79 -13.39
CA LEU A 34 -2.46 17.60 -12.91
C LEU A 34 -1.76 16.99 -11.69
N ALA A 35 -0.43 16.87 -11.75
CA ALA A 35 0.37 16.33 -10.65
C ALA A 35 0.19 17.16 -9.36
N GLN A 36 0.25 18.49 -9.48
CA GLN A 36 -0.02 19.42 -8.39
C GLN A 36 -1.40 19.20 -7.77
N LYS A 37 -2.46 19.16 -8.57
CA LYS A 37 -3.83 18.92 -8.07
C LYS A 37 -3.96 17.55 -7.39
N ALA A 38 -3.42 16.51 -8.01
CA ALA A 38 -3.51 15.13 -7.49
C ALA A 38 -2.80 15.00 -6.14
N MET A 39 -1.58 15.51 -6.02
CA MET A 39 -0.81 15.44 -4.78
C MET A 39 -1.39 16.33 -3.68
N SER A 40 -1.82 17.55 -4.00
CA SER A 40 -2.49 18.42 -3.02
C SER A 40 -3.75 17.77 -2.44
N ARG A 41 -4.53 17.08 -3.27
CA ARG A 41 -5.66 16.27 -2.80
C ARG A 41 -5.18 15.09 -1.94
N HIS A 42 -4.14 14.36 -2.37
CA HIS A 42 -3.61 13.23 -1.63
C HIS A 42 -3.18 13.60 -0.21
N PHE A 43 -2.39 14.67 -0.05
CA PHE A 43 -1.95 15.15 1.25
C PHE A 43 -3.10 15.63 2.14
N ARG A 44 -4.12 16.28 1.54
CA ARG A 44 -5.34 16.66 2.26
C ARG A 44 -6.08 15.44 2.77
N CYS A 45 -6.36 14.46 1.91
CA CYS A 45 -7.03 13.22 2.30
C CYS A 45 -6.25 12.49 3.42
N LEU A 46 -4.92 12.46 3.34
CA LEU A 46 -4.08 11.84 4.37
C LEU A 46 -4.23 12.57 5.71
N ARG A 47 -4.19 13.90 5.72
CA ARG A 47 -4.38 14.71 6.92
C ARG A 47 -5.77 14.50 7.52
N ASP A 48 -6.80 14.49 6.67
CA ASP A 48 -8.19 14.32 7.10
C ASP A 48 -8.43 12.91 7.65
N ALA A 49 -7.80 11.87 7.05
CA ALA A 49 -7.84 10.51 7.56
C ALA A 49 -7.18 10.39 8.94
N ILE A 50 -6.01 10.99 9.14
CA ILE A 50 -5.31 11.01 10.44
C ILE A 50 -6.17 11.74 11.48
N ALA A 51 -6.70 12.92 11.14
CA ALA A 51 -7.56 13.68 12.04
C ALA A 51 -8.87 12.92 12.36
N GLY A 52 -9.43 12.20 11.38
CA GLY A 52 -10.58 11.32 11.57
C GLY A 52 -10.30 10.22 12.58
N GLN A 53 -9.20 9.47 12.40
CA GLN A 53 -8.79 8.42 13.32
C GLN A 53 -8.54 8.96 14.74
N LEU A 54 -7.93 10.14 14.86
CA LEU A 54 -7.69 10.77 16.16
C LEU A 54 -9.01 11.10 16.88
N ARG A 55 -10.00 11.66 16.16
CA ARG A 55 -11.34 11.93 16.72
C ARG A 55 -12.04 10.66 17.17
N THR A 56 -12.07 9.64 16.32
CA THR A 56 -12.69 8.35 16.67
C THR A 56 -12.01 7.70 17.88
N THR A 57 -10.68 7.80 17.97
CA THR A 57 -9.93 7.30 19.13
C THR A 57 -10.24 8.11 20.38
N SER A 58 -10.35 9.44 20.27
CA SER A 58 -10.71 10.34 21.38
C SER A 58 -12.13 10.08 21.90
N GLU A 59 -13.09 9.87 21.00
CA GLU A 59 -14.47 9.50 21.34
C GLU A 59 -14.54 8.15 22.06
N LEU A 60 -13.76 7.16 21.60
CA LEU A 60 -13.63 5.85 22.25
C LEU A 60 -12.94 5.92 23.62
N LEU A 61 -12.02 6.87 23.81
CA LEU A 61 -11.31 7.07 25.08
C LEU A 61 -12.20 7.72 26.16
N GLY A 62 -13.27 8.41 25.75
CA GLY A 62 -14.31 8.90 26.64
C GLY A 62 -13.98 10.25 27.28
N GLU A 63 -14.37 11.33 26.61
CA GLU A 63 -14.48 12.70 27.17
C GLU A 63 -15.91 13.23 26.98
N LYS A 64 -16.90 12.37 27.20
CA LYS A 64 -18.32 12.77 27.31
C LYS A 64 -19.04 11.76 28.19
N ASP A 65 -18.75 11.81 29.48
CA ASP A 65 -19.63 11.43 30.60
C ASP A 65 -18.79 11.30 31.90
N VAL A 66 -18.20 12.41 32.35
CA VAL A 66 -17.81 12.58 33.75
C VAL A 66 -18.69 13.66 34.38
N SER A 67 -20.00 13.50 34.20
CA SER A 67 -21.01 14.14 35.04
C SER A 67 -21.92 13.05 35.58
N GLY A 68 -21.55 12.53 36.75
CA GLY A 68 -22.42 11.70 37.59
C GLY A 68 -22.37 10.19 37.33
N LEU A 69 -21.41 9.49 37.94
CA LEU A 69 -21.74 8.53 38.99
C LEU A 69 -20.47 8.01 39.68
N THR A 70 -20.53 8.05 40.99
CA THR A 70 -19.80 7.25 41.97
C THR A 70 -19.51 5.81 41.50
N GLY A 71 -18.27 5.33 41.65
CA GLY A 71 -18.00 3.89 41.63
C GLY A 71 -16.60 3.49 41.19
N ILE A 72 -15.68 3.44 42.16
CA ILE A 72 -14.42 2.70 42.04
C ILE A 72 -14.75 1.22 41.82
N THR A 73 -14.41 0.64 40.66
CA THR A 73 -14.06 -0.80 40.58
C THR A 73 -12.91 -1.06 39.59
N LYS A 74 -11.80 -1.40 40.23
CA LYS A 74 -10.67 -2.24 39.83
C LYS A 74 -10.90 -3.15 38.61
N GLY A 75 -10.05 -3.00 37.59
CA GLY A 75 -9.58 -4.08 36.71
C GLY A 75 -10.51 -4.47 35.58
N GLU A 76 -10.01 -4.37 34.35
CA GLU A 76 -10.65 -4.83 33.10
C GLU A 76 -11.83 -3.98 32.63
N THR A 77 -11.53 -2.76 32.18
CA THR A 77 -12.50 -2.05 31.34
C THR A 77 -12.61 -2.80 30.00
N PRO A 78 -13.82 -3.25 29.57
CA PRO A 78 -14.03 -3.86 28.25
C PRO A 78 -13.59 -2.94 27.10
N ARG A 79 -13.40 -1.65 27.40
CA ARG A 79 -12.88 -0.59 26.53
C ARG A 79 -11.43 -0.81 26.12
N LEU A 80 -10.56 -1.21 27.05
CA LEU A 80 -9.16 -1.50 26.75
C LEU A 80 -9.05 -2.75 25.87
N ARG A 81 -9.93 -3.73 26.08
CA ARG A 81 -10.02 -4.95 25.28
C ARG A 81 -10.44 -4.68 23.84
N LEU A 82 -11.41 -3.78 23.62
CA LEU A 82 -11.82 -3.34 22.28
C LEU A 82 -10.70 -2.56 21.60
N LEU A 83 -10.01 -1.66 22.31
CA LEU A 83 -8.86 -0.92 21.78
C LEU A 83 -7.70 -1.83 21.41
N ASP A 84 -7.32 -2.78 22.27
CA ASP A 84 -6.27 -3.76 21.97
C ASP A 84 -6.67 -4.63 20.77
N GLN A 85 -7.95 -4.99 20.64
CA GLN A 85 -8.45 -5.72 19.47
C GLN A 85 -8.40 -4.88 18.19
N THR A 86 -8.79 -3.61 18.22
CA THR A 86 -8.69 -2.69 17.07
C THR A 86 -7.23 -2.42 16.72
N LEU A 87 -6.34 -2.23 17.70
CA LEU A 87 -4.90 -2.08 17.48
C LEU A 87 -4.28 -3.35 16.88
N ARG A 88 -4.66 -4.54 17.38
CA ARG A 88 -4.24 -5.82 16.81
C ARG A 88 -4.78 -6.00 15.40
N GLN A 89 -6.04 -5.64 15.13
CA GLN A 89 -6.61 -5.65 13.78
C GLN A 89 -5.88 -4.67 12.86
N GLN A 90 -5.62 -3.44 13.31
CA GLN A 90 -4.91 -2.46 12.51
C GLN A 90 -3.46 -2.93 12.24
N ARG A 91 -2.80 -3.55 13.22
CA ARG A 91 -1.47 -4.15 13.05
C ARG A 91 -1.50 -5.38 12.13
N ALA A 92 -2.57 -6.17 12.17
CA ALA A 92 -2.83 -7.27 11.23
C ALA A 92 -3.10 -6.74 9.81
N PHE A 93 -3.84 -5.64 9.65
CA PHE A 93 -4.05 -4.95 8.37
C PHE A 93 -2.74 -4.35 7.84
N HIS A 94 -1.89 -3.78 8.68
CA HIS A 94 -0.56 -3.35 8.26
C HIS A 94 0.31 -4.54 7.83
N GLN A 95 0.25 -5.69 8.52
CA GLN A 95 0.92 -6.91 8.06
C GLN A 95 0.32 -7.48 6.77
N MET A 96 -1.00 -7.41 6.59
CA MET A 96 -1.68 -7.78 5.35
C MET A 96 -1.35 -6.79 4.21
N GLY A 97 -1.10 -5.52 4.54
CA GLY A 97 -0.58 -4.49 3.62
C GLY A 97 0.90 -4.65 3.28
N MET A 98 1.68 -5.37 4.10
CA MET A 98 3.00 -5.91 3.70
C MET A 98 2.86 -7.16 2.82
N MET A 99 1.65 -7.72 2.74
CA MET A 99 1.24 -8.78 1.82
C MET A 99 0.45 -8.22 0.63
N GLU A 100 0.44 -6.90 0.42
CA GLU A 100 0.42 -6.41 -0.95
C GLU A 100 1.83 -6.65 -1.49
N GLN A 101 2.04 -7.90 -1.86
CA GLN A 101 3.10 -8.31 -2.76
C GLN A 101 3.10 -7.27 -3.87
N GLU A 102 4.16 -6.47 -3.89
CA GLU A 102 4.27 -5.22 -4.62
C GLU A 102 3.54 -5.33 -5.96
N ALA A 103 2.43 -4.58 -6.14
CA ALA A 103 1.67 -4.59 -7.40
C ALA A 103 2.54 -4.25 -8.64
N TRP A 104 3.78 -3.79 -8.41
CA TRP A 104 4.81 -3.47 -9.40
C TRP A 104 5.82 -4.58 -9.66
N ARG A 105 5.89 -5.65 -8.85
CA ARG A 105 6.72 -6.81 -9.19
C ARG A 105 5.92 -7.74 -10.10
N PRO A 106 6.32 -7.93 -11.37
CA PRO A 106 5.71 -8.95 -12.20
C PRO A 106 5.84 -10.29 -11.49
N GLN A 107 4.72 -10.99 -11.34
CA GLN A 107 4.60 -12.30 -10.71
C GLN A 107 5.69 -13.21 -11.32
N ARG A 108 6.78 -13.44 -10.58
CA ARG A 108 7.92 -14.22 -11.08
C ARG A 108 7.55 -15.69 -11.11
N GLY A 109 6.94 -16.11 -12.22
CA GLY A 109 6.64 -17.49 -12.54
C GLY A 109 5.38 -17.62 -13.39
N LEU A 110 5.43 -18.49 -14.40
CA LEU A 110 4.20 -18.97 -15.04
C LEU A 110 3.42 -19.82 -14.01
N PRO A 111 2.07 -19.80 -14.04
CA PRO A 111 1.26 -20.70 -13.25
C PRO A 111 1.71 -22.16 -13.42
N GLU A 112 1.73 -22.93 -12.33
CA GLU A 112 2.23 -24.30 -12.30
C GLU A 112 1.56 -25.20 -13.36
N ARG A 113 0.28 -24.96 -13.64
CA ARG A 113 -0.48 -25.62 -14.70
C ARG A 113 0.10 -25.35 -16.09
N SER A 114 0.45 -24.10 -16.40
CA SER A 114 1.05 -23.72 -17.69
C SER A 114 2.45 -24.33 -17.85
N VAL A 115 3.22 -24.39 -16.77
CA VAL A 115 4.55 -25.03 -16.78
C VAL A 115 4.43 -26.55 -17.01
N ASN A 116 3.43 -27.21 -16.42
CA ASN A 116 3.22 -28.65 -16.60
C ASN A 116 2.74 -28.98 -18.03
N ILE A 117 1.87 -28.17 -18.61
CA ILE A 117 1.46 -28.31 -20.02
C ILE A 117 2.67 -28.13 -20.93
N LEU A 118 3.50 -27.11 -20.69
CA LEU A 118 4.71 -26.87 -21.48
C LEU A 118 5.70 -28.02 -21.37
N ARG A 119 5.91 -28.56 -20.15
CA ARG A 119 6.75 -29.76 -19.95
C ARG A 119 6.20 -30.94 -20.74
N ALA A 120 4.92 -31.26 -20.61
CA ALA A 120 4.30 -32.37 -21.34
C ALA A 120 4.44 -32.21 -22.86
N TRP A 121 4.17 -31.00 -23.38
CA TRP A 121 4.33 -30.67 -24.80
C TRP A 121 5.78 -30.81 -25.27
N LEU A 122 6.75 -30.36 -24.47
CA LEU A 122 8.17 -30.53 -24.76
C LEU A 122 8.58 -32.01 -24.75
N PHE A 123 8.07 -32.81 -23.81
CA PHE A 123 8.33 -34.25 -23.80
C PHE A 123 7.76 -34.93 -25.04
N GLU A 124 6.52 -34.58 -25.39
CA GLU A 124 5.80 -35.14 -26.52
C GLU A 124 6.42 -34.74 -27.88
N HIS A 125 7.01 -33.55 -27.99
CA HIS A 125 7.52 -33.05 -29.26
C HIS A 125 9.05 -33.07 -29.40
N PHE A 126 9.81 -33.10 -28.30
CA PHE A 126 11.28 -33.08 -28.33
C PHE A 126 11.95 -34.31 -27.72
N LEU A 127 11.26 -35.13 -26.91
CA LEU A 127 11.85 -36.29 -26.24
C LEU A 127 11.15 -37.58 -26.65
N HIS A 128 11.33 -37.96 -27.91
CA HIS A 128 11.12 -39.35 -28.30
C HIS A 128 12.18 -40.21 -27.58
N PRO A 129 11.79 -41.27 -26.85
CA PRO A 129 12.75 -42.16 -26.21
C PRO A 129 13.58 -42.81 -27.31
N TYR A 130 14.89 -42.58 -27.30
CA TYR A 130 15.83 -43.40 -28.05
C TYR A 130 15.62 -44.86 -27.65
N VAL A 131 14.90 -45.61 -28.47
CA VAL A 131 14.87 -47.07 -28.40
C VAL A 131 16.10 -47.58 -29.14
N HIS A 132 17.13 -48.00 -28.40
CA HIS A 132 18.07 -48.99 -28.91
C HIS A 132 17.78 -50.32 -28.20
N PRO A 133 17.27 -51.34 -28.90
CA PRO A 133 17.38 -52.71 -28.42
C PRO A 133 18.84 -53.17 -28.61
N LEU A 134 19.52 -53.52 -27.52
CA LEU A 134 20.75 -54.31 -27.57
C LEU A 134 20.40 -55.75 -27.97
N PRO A 135 21.09 -56.38 -28.93
CA PRO A 135 20.88 -57.77 -29.25
C PRO A 135 21.51 -58.67 -28.19
N SER A 136 20.81 -59.75 -27.88
CA SER A 136 21.24 -60.87 -27.05
C SER A 136 22.48 -61.57 -27.60
N SER A 137 23.44 -61.86 -26.73
CA SER A 137 24.27 -63.08 -26.71
C SER A 137 24.84 -63.28 -25.31
#